data_AF-A0A7V0UHM1-F1
#
_entry.id   AF-A0A7V0UHM1-F1
#
_cell.length_a   1.000
_cell.length_b   1.000
_cell.length_c   1.000
_cell.angle_alpha   90.00
_cell.angle_beta   90.00
_cell.angle_gamma   90.00
#
_symmetry.space_group_name_H-M   'P 1'
#
loop_
_entity.id
_entity.type
_entity.pdbx_description
1 polymer ?
#
loop_
_entity_poly.entity_id
_entity_poly.type
_entity_poly.pdbx_seq_one_letter_code
_entity_poly.pdbx_strand_id
1 'polypeptide(L)'
;MTLLVRVSGEPSLIVPAIREAVRQIDPAQPIYQARSLRDWLDETVAQPRLTTMLAAAFAFTALLLAAIGVYGVLAYSVGQRTQEIGVRMALGAERGEVLRLALRGGMTPAGGGIALGLAGAAALTGVLANLMFDIPAHDPITFGGVGSVLMLVALAACYVPATRATRIDPTIALRSE
;
A
#
# COMPACT_ATOMS: atom_id res chain seq x y z
N MET A 1 -5.37 14.62 -41.02
CA MET A 1 -6.77 14.31 -40.69
C MET A 1 -6.82 12.93 -40.06
N THR A 2 -7.61 12.75 -39.01
CA THR A 2 -7.78 11.47 -38.32
C THR A 2 -9.19 10.96 -38.58
N LEU A 3 -9.33 9.77 -39.16
CA LEU A 3 -10.60 9.12 -39.44
C LEU A 3 -10.79 7.98 -38.43
N LEU A 4 -11.83 8.06 -37.60
CA LEU A 4 -12.22 7.00 -36.67
C LEU A 4 -13.41 6.25 -37.25
N VAL A 5 -13.22 4.96 -37.54
CA VAL A 5 -14.27 4.10 -38.10
C VAL A 5 -14.59 3.00 -37.11
N ARG A 6 -15.86 2.91 -36.70
CA ARG A 6 -16.35 1.79 -35.88
C ARG A 6 -16.69 0.64 -36.81
N VAL A 7 -16.16 -0.53 -36.50
CA VAL A 7 -16.29 -1.72 -37.33
C VAL A 7 -16.71 -2.91 -36.47
N SER A 8 -17.61 -3.75 -36.99
CA SER A 8 -18.04 -5.00 -36.36
C SER A 8 -17.27 -6.17 -36.99
N GLY A 9 -16.20 -6.65 -36.34
CA GLY A 9 -15.34 -7.74 -36.86
C GLY A 9 -13.84 -7.46 -36.66
N GLU A 10 -12.98 -8.27 -37.26
CA GLU A 10 -11.52 -8.04 -37.23
C GLU A 10 -11.15 -6.77 -38.02
N PRO A 11 -10.53 -5.75 -37.39
CA PRO A 11 -10.15 -4.51 -38.06
C PRO A 11 -9.22 -4.73 -39.25
N SER A 12 -8.31 -5.69 -39.15
CA SER A 12 -7.34 -6.10 -40.18
C SER A 12 -8.00 -6.44 -41.51
N LEU A 13 -9.19 -7.05 -41.48
CA LEU A 13 -9.92 -7.48 -42.68
C LEU A 13 -10.62 -6.33 -43.42
N ILE A 14 -10.83 -5.19 -42.74
CA ILE A 14 -11.68 -4.09 -43.23
C ILE A 14 -10.84 -2.86 -43.62
N VAL A 15 -9.59 -2.79 -43.15
CA VAL A 15 -8.60 -1.78 -43.58
C VAL A 15 -8.42 -1.71 -45.11
N PRO A 16 -8.34 -2.82 -45.87
CA PRO A 16 -8.21 -2.76 -47.33
C PRO A 16 -9.43 -2.12 -48.01
N ALA A 17 -10.64 -2.46 -47.54
CA ALA A 17 -11.90 -1.91 -48.07
C ALA A 17 -12.01 -0.40 -47.81
N ILE A 18 -11.61 0.05 -46.62
CA ILE A 18 -11.55 1.49 -46.29
C ILE A 18 -10.51 2.22 -47.16
N ARG A 19 -9.34 1.61 -47.37
CA ARG A 19 -8.29 2.19 -48.22
C ARG A 19 -8.75 2.40 -49.65
N GLU A 20 -9.49 1.45 -50.19
CA GLU A 20 -10.05 1.56 -51.54
C GLU A 20 -11.13 2.64 -51.63
N ALA A 21 -12.04 2.72 -50.65
CA ALA A 21 -13.07 3.76 -50.60
C ALA A 21 -12.48 5.18 -50.51
N VAL A 22 -11.42 5.37 -49.72
CA VAL A 22 -10.72 6.67 -49.63
C VAL A 22 -10.02 7.00 -50.94
N ARG A 23 -9.39 6.01 -51.59
CA ARG A 23 -8.70 6.20 -52.88
C ARG A 23 -9.64 6.61 -54.01
N GLN A 24 -10.90 6.15 -53.98
CA GLN A 24 -11.93 6.56 -54.95
C GLN A 24 -12.37 8.02 -54.78
N ILE A 25 -12.29 8.56 -53.57
CA ILE A 25 -12.66 9.95 -53.27
C ILE A 25 -11.48 10.89 -53.53
N ASP A 26 -10.29 10.53 -53.04
CA ASP A 26 -9.06 11.31 -53.24
C ASP A 26 -7.83 10.37 -53.43
N PRO A 27 -7.38 10.17 -54.68
CA PRO A 27 -6.22 9.34 -54.99
C PRO A 27 -4.89 9.88 -54.44
N ALA A 28 -4.83 11.19 -54.13
CA ALA A 28 -3.62 11.86 -53.65
C ALA A 28 -3.47 11.80 -52.12
N GLN A 29 -4.42 11.17 -51.40
CA GLN A 29 -4.40 11.08 -49.95
C GLN A 29 -3.83 9.72 -49.45
N PRO A 30 -2.54 9.65 -49.09
CA PRO A 30 -1.94 8.44 -48.55
C PRO A 30 -2.44 8.08 -47.14
N ILE A 31 -2.91 6.84 -46.98
CA ILE A 31 -3.18 6.25 -45.66
C ILE A 31 -1.90 5.62 -45.11
N TYR A 32 -1.22 6.35 -44.23
CA TYR A 32 0.08 5.97 -43.66
C TYR A 32 -0.01 4.95 -42.52
N GLN A 33 -1.04 5.02 -41.67
CA GLN A 33 -1.18 4.13 -40.51
C GLN A 33 -2.65 3.76 -40.30
N ALA A 34 -3.01 2.53 -40.68
CA ALA A 34 -4.27 1.93 -40.33
C ALA A 34 -4.02 0.99 -39.14
N ARG A 35 -4.41 1.44 -37.94
CA ARG A 35 -4.19 0.71 -36.68
C ARG A 35 -5.52 0.50 -36.00
N SER A 36 -5.69 -0.62 -35.30
CA SER A 36 -6.86 -0.74 -34.43
C SER A 36 -6.69 0.23 -33.25
N LEU A 37 -7.81 0.75 -32.72
CA LEU A 37 -7.77 1.61 -31.55
C LEU A 37 -7.18 0.87 -30.33
N ARG A 38 -7.33 -0.46 -30.28
CA ARG A 38 -6.78 -1.33 -29.22
C ARG A 38 -5.26 -1.36 -29.27
N ASP A 39 -4.67 -1.63 -30.43
CA ASP A 39 -3.20 -1.66 -30.57
C ASP A 39 -2.58 -0.30 -30.25
N TRP A 40 -3.26 0.79 -30.63
CA TRP A 40 -2.80 2.14 -30.31
C TRP A 40 -2.87 2.45 -28.81
N LEU A 41 -3.94 2.00 -28.13
CA LEU A 41 -4.06 2.10 -26.68
C LEU A 41 -3.00 1.26 -25.98
N ASP A 42 -2.78 0.01 -26.42
CA ASP A 42 -1.80 -0.90 -25.82
C ASP A 42 -0.37 -0.35 -25.92
N GLU A 43 0.02 0.24 -27.05
CA GLU A 43 1.31 0.94 -27.20
C GLU A 43 1.41 2.15 -26.27
N THR A 44 0.33 2.93 -26.13
CA THR A 44 0.32 4.15 -25.33
C THR A 44 0.32 3.86 -23.82
N VAL A 45 -0.25 2.73 -23.39
CA VAL A 45 -0.37 2.34 -21.98
C VAL A 45 0.78 1.44 -21.50
N ALA A 46 1.58 0.87 -22.42
CA ALA A 46 2.69 -0.03 -22.08
C ALA A 46 3.71 0.60 -21.11
N GLN A 47 4.15 1.84 -21.37
CA GLN A 47 5.14 2.53 -20.53
C GLN A 47 4.58 2.95 -19.16
N PRO A 48 3.40 3.60 -19.05
CA PRO A 48 2.74 3.84 -17.76
C PRO A 48 2.55 2.57 -16.93
N ARG A 49 2.16 1.45 -17.57
CA ARG A 49 1.94 0.17 -16.89
C ARG A 49 3.20 -0.38 -16.23
N LEU A 50 4.36 -0.28 -16.90
CA LEU A 50 5.63 -0.69 -16.31
C LEU A 50 5.99 0.16 -15.10
N THR A 51 5.86 1.49 -15.21
CA THR A 51 6.12 2.41 -14.10
C THR A 51 5.19 2.13 -12.91
N THR A 52 3.90 1.89 -13.15
CA THR A 52 2.94 1.52 -12.10
C THR A 52 3.31 0.19 -11.44
N MET A 53 3.73 -0.82 -12.21
CA MET A 53 4.17 -2.12 -11.64
C MET A 53 5.41 -1.96 -10.75
N LEU A 54 6.41 -1.20 -11.20
CA LEU A 54 7.60 -0.92 -10.40
C LEU A 54 7.27 -0.12 -9.15
N ALA A 55 6.45 0.92 -9.27
CA ALA A 55 5.99 1.72 -8.13
C ALA A 55 5.20 0.87 -7.13
N ALA A 56 4.32 -0.02 -7.60
CA ALA A 56 3.58 -0.95 -6.75
C ALA A 56 4.52 -1.93 -6.02
N ALA A 57 5.55 -2.45 -6.69
CA ALA A 57 6.56 -3.28 -6.07
C ALA A 57 7.35 -2.53 -4.98
N PHE A 58 7.76 -1.28 -5.25
CA PHE A 58 8.42 -0.44 -4.24
C PHE A 58 7.51 -0.07 -3.07
N ALA A 59 6.25 0.26 -3.33
CA ALA A 59 5.27 0.55 -2.28
C ALA A 59 5.06 -0.68 -1.39
N PHE A 60 4.98 -1.87 -2.00
CA PHE A 60 4.86 -3.13 -1.27
C PHE A 60 6.09 -3.42 -0.39
N THR A 61 7.31 -3.28 -0.92
CA THR A 61 8.52 -3.49 -0.13
C THR A 61 8.67 -2.43 0.97
N ALA A 62 8.35 -1.17 0.70
CA ALA A 62 8.33 -0.12 1.71
C ALA A 62 7.33 -0.43 2.84
N LEU A 63 6.14 -0.92 2.50
CA LEU A 63 5.13 -1.34 3.47
C LEU A 63 5.63 -2.51 4.32
N LEU A 64 6.28 -3.51 3.70
CA LEU A 64 6.89 -4.63 4.43
C LEU A 64 7.98 -4.14 5.39
N LEU A 65 8.90 -3.29 4.92
CA LEU A 65 9.96 -2.75 5.77
C LEU A 65 9.41 -1.91 6.93
N ALA A 66 8.39 -1.10 6.67
CA ALA A 66 7.68 -0.36 7.71
C ALA A 66 7.04 -1.32 8.73
N ALA A 67 6.35 -2.36 8.28
CA ALA A 67 5.75 -3.37 9.14
C ALA A 67 6.80 -4.08 10.01
N ILE A 68 7.92 -4.50 9.42
CA ILE A 68 9.03 -5.15 10.13
C ILE A 68 9.64 -4.19 11.16
N GLY A 69 9.87 -2.93 10.79
CA GLY A 69 10.42 -1.91 11.69
C GLY A 69 9.49 -1.60 12.87
N VAL A 70 8.21 -1.39 12.60
CA VAL A 70 7.18 -1.20 13.64
C VAL A 70 7.12 -2.40 14.56
N TYR A 71 7.13 -3.62 14.01
CA TYR A 71 7.14 -4.83 14.81
C TYR A 71 8.38 -4.93 15.68
N GLY A 72 9.57 -4.74 15.10
CA GLY A 72 10.84 -4.82 15.81
C GLY A 72 10.93 -3.82 16.95
N VAL A 73 10.62 -2.54 16.70
CA VAL A 73 10.70 -1.47 17.71
C VAL A 73 9.70 -1.69 18.83
N LEU A 74 8.43 -1.97 18.50
CA LEU A 74 7.39 -2.17 19.51
C LEU A 74 7.61 -3.46 20.31
N ALA A 75 7.94 -4.57 19.65
CA ALA A 75 8.17 -5.82 20.33
C ALA A 75 9.41 -5.77 21.22
N TYR A 76 10.47 -5.07 20.79
CA TYR A 76 11.65 -4.82 21.62
C TYR A 76 11.33 -3.95 22.83
N SER A 77 10.56 -2.86 22.63
CA SER A 77 10.14 -1.97 23.71
C SER A 77 9.30 -2.70 24.77
N VAL A 78 8.33 -3.52 24.35
CA VAL A 78 7.55 -4.36 25.27
C VAL A 78 8.43 -5.42 25.94
N GLY A 79 9.37 -6.00 25.18
CA GLY A 79 10.35 -6.97 25.67
C GLY A 79 11.23 -6.41 26.80
N GLN A 80 11.73 -5.18 26.69
CA GLN A 80 12.48 -4.53 27.77
C GLN A 80 11.65 -4.33 29.04
N ARG A 81 10.33 -4.13 28.92
CA ARG A 81 9.42 -3.98 30.07
C ARG A 81 8.99 -5.30 30.68
N THR A 82 9.47 -6.45 30.18
CA THR A 82 9.11 -7.79 30.68
C THR A 82 9.48 -7.98 32.15
N GLN A 83 10.60 -7.41 32.61
CA GLN A 83 10.99 -7.48 34.03
C GLN A 83 10.00 -6.74 34.95
N GLU A 84 9.61 -5.51 34.59
CA GLU A 84 8.59 -4.76 35.33
C GLU A 84 7.25 -5.51 35.34
N ILE A 85 6.89 -6.11 34.19
CA ILE A 85 5.69 -6.93 34.05
C ILE A 85 5.76 -8.15 34.99
N GLY A 86 6.90 -8.84 35.05
CA GLY A 86 7.11 -9.99 35.92
C GLY A 86 7.00 -9.65 37.41
N VAL A 87 7.59 -8.51 37.83
CA VAL A 87 7.47 -8.01 39.21
C VAL A 87 6.01 -7.67 39.55
N ARG A 88 5.28 -6.99 38.65
CA ARG A 88 3.86 -6.69 38.86
C ARG A 88 2.99 -7.94 38.95
N MET A 89 3.27 -8.95 38.12
CA MET A 89 2.59 -10.23 38.16
C MET A 89 2.86 -10.97 39.48
N ALA A 90 4.10 -10.92 40.00
CA ALA A 90 4.45 -11.48 41.31
C ALA A 90 3.76 -10.76 42.48
N LEU A 91 3.47 -9.46 42.32
CA LEU A 91 2.67 -8.67 43.27
C LEU A 91 1.15 -8.89 43.13
N GLY A 92 0.71 -9.78 42.24
CA GLY A 92 -0.70 -10.17 42.08
C GLY A 92 -1.49 -9.35 41.05
N ALA A 93 -0.83 -8.60 40.17
CA ALA A 93 -1.52 -7.85 39.11
C ALA A 93 -2.27 -8.79 38.15
N GLU A 94 -3.47 -8.37 37.74
CA GLU A 94 -4.26 -9.14 36.77
C GLU A 94 -3.64 -9.06 35.38
N ARG A 95 -3.59 -10.20 34.66
CA ARG A 95 -3.04 -10.28 33.29
C ARG A 95 -3.64 -9.23 32.35
N GLY A 96 -4.93 -8.93 32.49
CA GLY A 96 -5.64 -7.94 31.67
C GLY A 96 -5.12 -6.51 31.86
N GLU A 97 -4.78 -6.12 33.10
CA GLU A 97 -4.26 -4.78 33.39
C GLU A 97 -2.87 -4.57 32.77
N VAL A 98 -2.01 -5.58 32.86
CA VAL A 98 -0.69 -5.60 32.25
C VAL A 98 -0.80 -5.51 30.72
N LEU A 99 -1.68 -6.30 30.11
CA LEU A 99 -1.90 -6.29 28.67
C LEU A 99 -2.38 -4.92 28.19
N ARG A 100 -3.34 -4.32 28.90
CA ARG A 100 -3.87 -2.99 28.60
C ARG A 100 -2.80 -1.91 28.69
N LEU A 101 -1.90 -2.01 29.67
CA LEU A 101 -0.79 -1.07 29.84
C LEU A 101 0.22 -1.19 28.69
N ALA A 102 0.59 -2.42 28.31
CA ALA A 102 1.50 -2.66 27.19
C ALA A 102 0.90 -2.17 25.86
N LEU A 103 -0.38 -2.52 25.61
CA LEU A 103 -1.12 -2.06 24.44
C LEU A 103 -1.21 -0.54 24.41
N ARG A 104 -1.58 0.13 25.51
CA ARG A 104 -1.60 1.60 25.55
C ARG A 104 -0.22 2.20 25.29
N GLY A 105 0.83 1.65 25.88
CA GLY A 105 2.19 2.15 25.74
C GLY A 105 2.73 2.07 24.32
N GLY A 106 2.38 1.01 23.57
CA GLY A 106 2.80 0.85 22.17
C GLY A 106 1.82 1.45 21.15
N MET A 107 0.53 1.44 21.43
CA MET A 107 -0.49 1.94 20.49
C MET A 107 -0.58 3.46 20.46
N THR A 108 -0.25 4.17 21.54
CA THR A 108 -0.23 5.64 21.52
C THR A 108 0.84 6.21 20.57
N PRO A 109 2.13 5.81 20.61
CA PRO A 109 3.11 6.30 19.64
C PRO A 109 2.84 5.75 18.24
N ALA A 110 2.36 4.51 18.09
CA ALA A 110 2.02 3.94 16.79
C ALA A 110 0.87 4.70 16.12
N GLY A 111 -0.21 4.97 16.86
CA GLY A 111 -1.35 5.75 16.36
C GLY A 111 -0.96 7.17 15.98
N GLY A 112 -0.12 7.82 16.80
CA GLY A 112 0.44 9.15 16.49
C GLY A 112 1.29 9.14 15.23
N GLY A 113 2.19 8.17 15.08
CA GLY A 113 3.02 8.00 13.89
C GLY A 113 2.21 7.72 12.62
N ILE A 114 1.19 6.86 12.69
CA ILE A 114 0.29 6.58 11.57
C ILE A 114 -0.49 7.84 11.19
N ALA A 115 -1.06 8.55 12.16
CA ALA A 115 -1.82 9.78 11.89
C ALA A 115 -0.94 10.86 11.24
N LEU A 116 0.28 11.07 11.75
CA LEU A 116 1.25 12.00 11.16
C LEU A 116 1.68 11.57 9.76
N GLY A 117 1.92 10.26 9.55
CA GLY A 117 2.26 9.70 8.25
C GLY A 117 1.15 9.91 7.21
N LEU A 118 -0.11 9.64 7.58
CA LEU A 118 -1.27 9.85 6.70
C LEU A 118 -1.48 11.33 6.40
N ALA A 119 -1.32 12.21 7.41
CA ALA A 119 -1.41 13.66 7.20
C ALA A 119 -0.31 14.18 6.25
N GLY A 120 0.93 13.71 6.44
CA GLY A 120 2.05 14.03 5.56
C GLY A 120 1.85 13.52 4.14
N ALA A 121 1.34 12.28 3.99
CA ALA A 121 1.01 11.71 2.69
C ALA A 121 -0.10 12.51 1.98
N ALA A 122 -1.17 12.90 2.69
CA ALA A 122 -2.25 13.72 2.13
C ALA A 122 -1.73 15.10 1.66
N ALA A 123 -0.90 15.75 2.47
CA ALA A 123 -0.30 17.03 2.13
C ALA A 123 0.60 16.94 0.89
N LEU A 124 1.51 15.94 0.83
CA LEU A 124 2.38 15.73 -0.31
C LEU A 124 1.61 15.37 -1.58
N THR A 125 0.59 14.52 -1.46
CA THR A 125 -0.24 14.14 -2.63
C THR A 125 -1.03 15.34 -3.14
N GLY A 126 -1.46 16.25 -2.27
CA GLY A 126 -2.05 17.53 -2.67
C GLY A 126 -1.11 18.40 -3.50
N VAL A 127 0.18 18.44 -3.19
CA VAL A 127 1.19 19.17 -4.00
C VAL A 127 1.41 18.50 -5.36
N LEU A 128 1.49 17.16 -5.36
CA LEU A 128 1.66 16.34 -6.56
C LEU A 128 0.40 16.31 -7.45
N ALA A 129 -0.77 16.65 -6.93
CA ALA A 129 -2.02 16.67 -7.68
C ALA A 129 -1.96 17.60 -8.91
N ASN A 130 -1.22 18.70 -8.82
CA ASN A 130 -1.00 19.62 -9.95
C ASN A 130 -0.19 18.99 -11.10
N LEU A 131 0.48 17.86 -10.85
CA LEU A 131 1.25 17.10 -11.83
C LEU A 131 0.48 15.84 -12.32
N MET A 132 -0.59 15.45 -11.61
CA MET A 132 -1.37 14.26 -11.90
C MET A 132 -2.59 14.63 -12.75
N PHE A 133 -2.52 14.42 -14.07
CA PHE A 133 -3.71 14.53 -14.92
C PHE A 133 -4.66 13.36 -14.64
N ASP A 134 -5.89 13.67 -14.22
CA ASP A 134 -7.06 12.78 -14.18
C ASP A 134 -7.04 11.59 -13.19
N ILE A 135 -6.20 11.65 -12.14
CA ILE A 135 -6.23 10.67 -11.03
C ILE A 135 -6.72 11.37 -9.75
N PRO A 136 -7.73 10.83 -9.04
CA PRO A 136 -8.16 11.40 -7.76
C PRO A 136 -7.00 11.37 -6.76
N ALA A 137 -6.51 12.55 -6.39
CA ALA A 137 -5.34 12.73 -5.52
C ALA A 137 -5.49 12.11 -4.11
N HIS A 138 -6.71 11.79 -3.69
CA HIS A 138 -6.97 11.13 -2.41
C HIS A 138 -7.77 9.86 -2.67
N ASP A 139 -7.10 8.71 -2.69
CA ASP A 139 -7.76 7.41 -2.70
C ASP A 139 -7.99 6.93 -1.25
N PRO A 140 -9.24 6.98 -0.74
CA PRO A 140 -9.54 6.58 0.64
C PRO A 140 -9.22 5.11 0.90
N ILE A 141 -9.27 4.26 -0.14
CA ILE A 141 -9.01 2.82 -0.02
C ILE A 141 -7.54 2.59 0.27
N THR A 142 -6.63 3.25 -0.45
CA THR A 142 -5.19 3.13 -0.21
C THR A 142 -4.79 3.69 1.16
N PHE A 143 -5.27 4.89 1.52
CA PHE A 143 -4.97 5.50 2.83
C PHE A 143 -5.51 4.66 3.99
N GLY A 144 -6.78 4.24 3.90
CA GLY A 144 -7.42 3.40 4.90
C GLY A 144 -6.78 2.01 4.98
N GLY A 145 -6.43 1.42 3.84
CA GLY A 145 -5.79 0.11 3.75
C GLY A 145 -4.42 0.08 4.40
N VAL A 146 -3.53 1.02 4.03
CA VAL A 146 -2.19 1.11 4.61
C VAL A 146 -2.25 1.40 6.11
N GLY A 147 -3.08 2.35 6.54
CA GLY A 147 -3.28 2.66 7.95
C GLY A 147 -3.76 1.44 8.75
N SER A 148 -4.74 0.70 8.21
CA SER A 148 -5.27 -0.51 8.85
C SER A 148 -4.22 -1.62 8.95
N VAL A 149 -3.45 -1.86 7.89
CA VAL A 149 -2.38 -2.87 7.89
C VAL A 149 -1.33 -2.53 8.95
N LEU A 150 -0.84 -1.28 8.99
CA LEU A 150 0.16 -0.87 9.98
C LEU A 150 -0.40 -0.92 11.40
N MET A 151 -1.67 -0.59 11.61
CA MET A 151 -2.32 -0.69 12.92
C MET A 151 -2.44 -2.14 13.38
N LEU A 152 -2.78 -3.08 12.49
CA LEU A 152 -2.80 -4.51 12.80
C LEU A 152 -1.41 -5.04 13.14
N VAL A 153 -0.38 -4.62 12.40
CA VAL A 153 1.01 -4.97 12.70
C VAL A 153 1.43 -4.44 14.07
N ALA A 154 1.11 -3.18 14.38
CA ALA A 154 1.43 -2.58 15.67
C ALA A 154 0.70 -3.28 16.83
N LEU A 155 -0.56 -3.66 16.63
CA LEU A 155 -1.35 -4.43 17.60
C LEU A 155 -0.72 -5.80 17.84
N ALA A 156 -0.38 -6.53 16.77
CA ALA A 156 0.32 -7.81 16.88
C ALA A 156 1.68 -7.69 17.59
N ALA A 157 2.45 -6.65 17.25
CA ALA A 157 3.75 -6.35 17.85
C ALA A 157 3.67 -6.03 19.34
N CYS A 158 2.55 -5.47 19.81
CA CYS A 158 2.33 -5.22 21.24
C CYS A 158 1.75 -6.44 21.95
N TYR A 159 0.80 -7.13 21.33
CA TYR A 159 0.04 -8.22 21.93
C TYR A 159 0.85 -9.51 22.09
N VAL A 160 1.61 -9.92 21.06
CA VAL A 160 2.40 -11.17 21.08
C VAL A 160 3.47 -11.18 22.19
N PRO A 161 4.34 -10.17 22.34
CA PRO A 161 5.32 -10.16 23.42
C PRO A 161 4.67 -9.94 24.79
N ALA A 162 3.63 -9.11 24.90
CA ALA A 162 2.93 -8.90 26.17
C ALA A 162 2.28 -10.19 26.70
N THR A 163 1.62 -10.95 25.83
CA THR A 163 1.04 -12.24 26.21
C THR A 163 2.11 -13.26 26.59
N ARG A 164 3.23 -13.30 25.85
CA ARG A 164 4.39 -14.12 26.23
C ARG A 164 4.91 -13.74 27.63
N ALA A 165 5.09 -12.45 27.91
CA ALA A 165 5.54 -11.96 29.22
C ALA A 165 4.60 -12.40 30.38
N THR A 166 3.29 -12.34 30.17
CA THR A 166 2.30 -12.74 31.20
C THR A 166 2.17 -14.26 31.41
N ARG A 167 2.72 -15.07 30.50
CA ARG A 167 2.73 -16.54 30.58
C ARG A 167 4.01 -17.10 31.19
N ILE A 168 5.08 -16.31 31.26
CA ILE A 168 6.32 -16.74 31.91
C ILE A 168 6.04 -16.80 33.43
N ASP A 169 6.27 -17.97 34.02
CA ASP A 169 6.04 -18.23 35.43
C ASP A 169 6.92 -17.28 36.28
N PRO A 170 6.37 -16.47 37.20
CA PRO A 170 7.12 -15.50 37.99
C PRO A 170 8.19 -16.17 38.88
N THR A 171 8.07 -17.47 39.12
CA THR A 171 9.05 -18.28 39.87
C THR A 171 10.33 -18.58 39.09
N ILE A 172 10.31 -18.51 37.75
CA ILE A 172 11.52 -18.68 36.90
C ILE A 172 12.28 -17.35 36.78
N ALA A 173 11.58 -16.21 36.76
CA ALA A 173 12.18 -14.88 36.64
C ALA A 173 13.07 -14.48 37.85
N LEU A 174 12.84 -15.09 39.02
CA LEU A 174 13.66 -14.89 40.23
C LEU A 174 14.86 -15.84 40.33
N ARG A 175 14.99 -16.82 39.44
CA ARG A 175 16.04 -17.86 39.51
C ARG A 175 17.12 -17.73 38.43
N SER A 176 17.00 -16.73 37.57
CA SER A 176 18.05 -16.33 36.63
C SER A 176 18.79 -15.10 37.16
N GLU A 177 19.58 -15.31 38.21
CA GLU A 177 20.84 -14.57 38.41
C GLU A 177 21.97 -15.36 37.77
#